data_AF-A0A176S133-F1
#
_entry.id   AF-A0A176S133-F1
#
_cell.length_a   1.000
_cell.length_b   1.000
_cell.length_c   1.000
_cell.angle_alpha   90.00
_cell.angle_beta   90.00
_cell.angle_gamma   90.00
#
_symmetry.space_group_name_H-M   'P 1'
#
loop_
_entity.id
_entity.type
_entity.pdbx_description
1 polymer ?
#
loop_
_entity_poly.entity_id
_entity_poly.type
_entity_poly.pdbx_seq_one_letter_code
_entity_poly.pdbx_strand_id
1 'polypeptide(L)'
;MKVYRSIQRFSHQLLSLSVQNNCDSCHQKPKDALHAKLAGNCDQCHSQTKWKPATFDHDKYFRFDRHHEPDCATCHLNNDYSQYSCYECHEHSPSKIREEHLEEGIYDYENCTECHRSGDEDEAKRLWRSKGRKSQDDYRSGKHFERRKHERHDDDDDENAEVKGQITAINGNLITIKVYKVKRFQLNSDTVQADIQNAQFEHGSRADLRQDALVEIEGRWDGNHLDAREVKFEDDD
;
A
#
# COMPACT_ATOMS: atom_id res chain seq x y z
N MET A 1 -10.27 67.34 -11.05
CA MET A 1 -10.79 66.14 -11.75
C MET A 1 -10.40 64.90 -10.94
N LYS A 2 -11.37 64.18 -10.37
CA LYS A 2 -11.12 62.87 -9.74
C LYS A 2 -10.97 61.86 -10.86
N VAL A 3 -9.77 61.32 -11.05
CA VAL A 3 -9.49 60.26 -12.03
C VAL A 3 -10.10 58.97 -11.49
N TYR A 4 -11.28 58.61 -11.98
CA TYR A 4 -11.83 57.27 -11.76
C TYR A 4 -11.02 56.29 -12.59
N ARG A 5 -10.08 55.58 -11.96
CA ARG A 5 -9.41 54.43 -12.59
C ARG A 5 -10.45 53.34 -12.77
N SER A 6 -10.80 53.07 -14.02
CA SER A 6 -11.59 51.92 -14.44
C SER A 6 -10.85 50.63 -14.05
N ILE A 7 -11.17 50.04 -12.90
CA ILE A 7 -10.77 48.67 -12.59
C ILE A 7 -11.71 47.79 -13.42
N GLN A 8 -11.36 47.48 -14.67
CA GLN A 8 -12.25 46.69 -15.54
C GLN A 8 -11.67 45.40 -16.09
N ARG A 9 -10.62 44.86 -15.48
CA ARG A 9 -10.27 43.45 -15.68
C ARG A 9 -9.95 42.82 -14.33
N PHE A 10 -10.86 41.95 -13.90
CA PHE A 10 -10.60 41.05 -12.80
C PHE A 10 -9.44 40.11 -13.19
N SER A 11 -8.47 39.95 -12.30
CA SER A 11 -7.36 39.00 -12.45
C SER A 11 -7.26 38.15 -11.19
N HIS A 12 -7.34 36.83 -11.36
CA HIS A 12 -7.12 35.87 -10.27
C HIS A 12 -5.75 36.04 -9.60
N GLN A 13 -4.75 36.55 -10.34
CA GLN A 13 -3.39 36.78 -9.82
C GLN A 13 -3.32 37.84 -8.71
N LEU A 14 -4.36 38.68 -8.58
CA LEU A 14 -4.43 39.73 -7.55
C LEU A 14 -5.06 39.23 -6.24
N LEU A 15 -5.60 38.01 -6.22
CA LEU A 15 -6.14 37.38 -5.02
C LEU A 15 -5.01 36.83 -4.14
N SER A 16 -5.25 36.69 -2.83
CA SER A 16 -4.32 35.97 -1.96
C SER A 16 -4.22 34.50 -2.37
N LEU A 17 -3.07 33.86 -2.11
CA LEU A 17 -2.86 32.44 -2.43
C LEU A 17 -3.94 31.53 -1.84
N SER A 18 -4.40 31.82 -0.62
CA SER A 18 -5.49 31.08 0.02
C SER A 18 -6.82 31.17 -0.72
N VAL A 19 -7.13 32.32 -1.33
CA VAL A 19 -8.37 32.53 -2.10
C VAL A 19 -8.22 31.97 -3.51
N GLN A 20 -7.02 32.02 -4.10
CA GLN A 20 -6.77 31.45 -5.43
C GLN A 20 -7.04 29.94 -5.49
N ASN A 21 -6.77 29.21 -4.40
CA ASN A 21 -7.00 27.77 -4.31
C ASN A 21 -8.41 27.39 -3.82
N ASN A 22 -9.19 28.37 -3.35
CA ASN A 22 -10.54 28.15 -2.80
C ASN A 22 -11.62 28.60 -3.79
N CYS A 23 -11.68 27.93 -4.94
CA CYS A 23 -12.50 28.33 -6.08
C CYS A 23 -14.00 28.41 -5.75
N ASP A 24 -14.47 27.52 -4.89
CA ASP A 24 -15.87 27.39 -4.47
C ASP A 24 -16.37 28.51 -3.57
N SER A 25 -15.47 29.33 -3.01
CA SER A 25 -15.84 30.56 -2.29
C SER A 25 -16.58 31.57 -3.16
N CYS A 26 -16.35 31.55 -4.48
CA CYS A 26 -17.02 32.43 -5.44
C CYS A 26 -17.75 31.64 -6.55
N HIS A 27 -17.16 30.54 -7.02
CA HIS A 27 -17.67 29.77 -8.16
C HIS A 27 -18.40 28.52 -7.68
N GLN A 28 -19.70 28.45 -7.94
CA GLN A 28 -20.48 27.27 -7.57
C GLN A 28 -20.01 26.03 -8.32
N LYS A 29 -19.86 24.93 -7.58
CA LYS A 29 -19.55 23.61 -8.14
C LYS A 29 -20.67 23.16 -9.10
N PRO A 30 -20.33 22.57 -10.27
CA PRO A 30 -21.31 21.96 -11.15
C PRO A 30 -22.14 20.87 -10.45
N LYS A 31 -23.37 20.66 -10.93
CA LYS A 31 -24.31 19.68 -10.36
C LYS A 31 -24.27 18.30 -11.03
N ASP A 32 -23.24 18.03 -11.84
CA ASP A 32 -23.10 16.73 -12.48
C ASP A 32 -22.62 15.64 -11.50
N ALA A 33 -22.71 14.39 -11.94
CA ALA A 33 -22.39 13.23 -11.10
C ALA A 33 -20.93 13.19 -10.65
N LEU A 34 -20.00 13.69 -11.47
CA LEU A 34 -18.57 13.73 -11.12
C LEU A 34 -18.35 14.72 -9.99
N HIS A 35 -18.74 15.98 -10.17
CA HIS A 35 -18.53 17.03 -9.17
C HIS A 35 -19.37 16.80 -7.90
N ALA A 36 -20.47 16.06 -7.97
CA ALA A 36 -21.25 15.69 -6.78
C ALA A 36 -20.40 14.97 -5.72
N LYS A 37 -19.48 14.10 -6.17
CA LYS A 37 -18.59 13.30 -5.32
C LYS A 37 -17.33 14.04 -4.85
N LEU A 38 -17.08 15.25 -5.36
CA LEU A 38 -15.91 16.06 -5.03
C LEU A 38 -16.25 17.21 -4.08
N ALA A 39 -15.31 17.58 -3.21
CA ALA A 39 -15.39 18.76 -2.36
C ALA A 39 -14.13 19.64 -2.55
N GLY A 40 -14.29 20.84 -3.09
CA GLY A 40 -13.20 21.79 -3.29
C GLY A 40 -12.14 21.35 -4.31
N ASN A 41 -10.89 21.78 -4.09
CA ASN A 41 -9.68 21.37 -4.82
C ASN A 41 -9.78 21.41 -6.36
N CYS A 42 -10.52 22.39 -6.88
CA CYS A 42 -10.79 22.49 -8.31
C CYS A 42 -9.51 22.69 -9.14
N ASP A 43 -8.49 23.27 -8.54
CA ASP A 43 -7.18 23.54 -9.12
C ASP A 43 -6.35 22.28 -9.42
N GLN A 44 -6.68 21.15 -8.78
CA GLN A 44 -6.04 19.86 -9.08
C GLN A 44 -6.48 19.30 -10.44
N CYS A 45 -7.66 19.68 -10.93
CA CYS A 45 -8.17 19.27 -12.24
C CYS A 45 -8.21 20.39 -13.27
N HIS A 46 -8.47 21.63 -12.83
CA HIS A 46 -8.70 22.79 -13.69
C HIS A 46 -7.62 23.85 -13.47
N SER A 47 -7.04 24.36 -14.56
CA SER A 47 -6.12 25.51 -14.45
C SER A 47 -6.85 26.83 -14.63
N GLN A 48 -6.34 27.90 -14.03
CA GLN A 48 -6.87 29.26 -14.22
C GLN A 48 -6.73 29.75 -15.68
N THR A 49 -5.75 29.24 -16.43
CA THR A 49 -5.49 29.61 -17.83
C THR A 49 -6.23 28.73 -18.84
N LYS A 50 -6.60 27.50 -18.45
CA LYS A 50 -7.36 26.54 -19.24
C LYS A 50 -8.30 25.76 -18.33
N TRP A 51 -9.50 26.33 -18.14
CA TRP A 51 -10.53 25.75 -17.28
C TRP A 51 -11.24 24.55 -17.93
N LYS A 52 -11.47 24.57 -19.25
CA LYS A 52 -12.10 23.46 -19.99
C LYS A 52 -11.27 23.07 -21.22
N PRO A 53 -11.08 21.77 -21.50
CA PRO A 53 -11.35 20.64 -20.59
C PRO A 53 -10.42 20.71 -19.35
N ALA A 54 -10.73 19.93 -18.32
CA ALA A 54 -9.78 19.69 -17.24
C ALA A 54 -8.43 19.21 -17.83
N THR A 55 -7.32 19.64 -17.24
CA THR A 55 -5.97 19.28 -17.71
C THR A 55 -5.47 18.01 -17.05
N PHE A 56 -6.13 17.58 -15.97
CA PHE A 56 -5.81 16.34 -15.29
C PHE A 56 -6.18 15.12 -16.14
N ASP A 57 -5.28 14.15 -16.14
CA ASP A 57 -5.33 12.97 -16.98
C ASP A 57 -4.86 11.77 -16.14
N HIS A 58 -5.82 11.00 -15.64
CA HIS A 58 -5.56 9.82 -14.81
C HIS A 58 -4.71 8.77 -15.57
N ASP A 59 -4.84 8.68 -16.90
CA ASP A 59 -4.17 7.67 -17.73
C ASP A 59 -2.64 7.80 -17.75
N LYS A 60 -2.11 8.93 -17.25
CA LYS A 60 -0.67 9.15 -17.06
C LYS A 60 -0.10 8.45 -15.83
N TYR A 61 -0.94 8.15 -14.84
CA TYR A 61 -0.53 7.61 -13.55
C TYR A 61 -1.06 6.20 -13.36
N PHE A 62 -2.39 6.05 -13.26
CA PHE A 62 -3.05 4.78 -13.04
C PHE A 62 -4.28 4.68 -13.92
N ARG A 63 -4.32 3.63 -14.75
CA ARG A 63 -5.44 3.31 -15.62
C ARG A 63 -6.27 2.26 -14.92
N PHE A 64 -7.51 2.59 -14.60
CA PHE A 64 -8.49 1.53 -14.42
C PHE A 64 -8.57 0.77 -15.73
N ASP A 65 -8.27 -0.52 -15.68
CA ASP A 65 -8.77 -1.40 -16.72
C ASP A 65 -10.30 -1.22 -16.66
N ARG A 66 -10.93 -0.92 -17.78
CA ARG A 66 -12.31 -0.37 -17.83
C ARG A 66 -13.40 -1.32 -17.27
N HIS A 67 -12.99 -2.44 -16.66
CA HIS A 67 -13.82 -3.42 -16.00
C HIS A 67 -14.15 -3.05 -14.54
N HIS A 68 -13.43 -2.08 -13.95
CA HIS A 68 -13.69 -1.59 -12.60
C HIS A 68 -13.79 -0.06 -12.59
N GLU A 69 -14.94 0.48 -12.19
CA GLU A 69 -15.17 1.92 -11.99
C GLU A 69 -15.29 2.24 -10.49
N PRO A 70 -14.19 2.28 -9.73
CA PRO A 70 -14.27 2.56 -8.29
C PRO A 70 -14.54 4.04 -8.00
N ASP A 71 -15.03 4.30 -6.79
CA ASP A 71 -15.19 5.66 -6.30
C ASP A 71 -13.82 6.32 -6.07
N CYS A 72 -13.73 7.63 -6.30
CA CYS A 72 -12.48 8.38 -6.11
C CYS A 72 -11.92 8.22 -4.69
N ALA A 73 -12.82 8.13 -3.71
CA ALA A 73 -12.52 7.98 -2.29
C ALA A 73 -11.85 6.65 -1.94
N THR A 74 -11.94 5.64 -2.83
CA THR A 74 -11.26 4.36 -2.65
C THR A 74 -9.74 4.54 -2.66
N CYS A 75 -9.20 5.41 -3.52
CA CYS A 75 -7.78 5.71 -3.54
C CYS A 75 -7.44 7.01 -2.83
N HIS A 76 -8.27 8.05 -3.01
CA HIS A 76 -8.03 9.39 -2.49
C HIS A 76 -8.77 9.62 -1.18
N LEU A 77 -8.04 9.47 -0.08
CA LEU A 77 -8.60 9.63 1.26
C LEU A 77 -8.82 11.11 1.59
N ASN A 78 -9.86 11.40 2.38
CA ASN A 78 -10.15 12.73 2.93
C ASN A 78 -10.33 13.86 1.89
N ASN A 79 -10.72 13.53 0.65
CA ASN A 79 -10.78 14.48 -0.49
C ASN A 79 -9.43 15.14 -0.82
N ASP A 80 -8.32 14.52 -0.45
CA ASP A 80 -6.98 14.94 -0.89
C ASP A 80 -6.59 14.15 -2.14
N TYR A 81 -6.83 14.72 -3.33
CA TYR A 81 -6.47 14.07 -4.59
C TYR A 81 -4.97 14.19 -4.95
N SER A 82 -4.16 14.80 -4.08
CA SER A 82 -2.69 14.76 -4.19
C SER A 82 -2.09 13.50 -3.56
N GLN A 83 -2.82 12.85 -2.66
CA GLN A 83 -2.43 11.62 -1.98
C GLN A 83 -3.28 10.46 -2.48
N TYR A 84 -2.72 9.26 -2.48
CA TYR A 84 -3.46 8.05 -2.86
C TYR A 84 -2.95 6.83 -2.08
N SER A 85 -3.80 5.83 -1.93
CA SER A 85 -3.45 4.51 -1.38
C SER A 85 -3.75 3.41 -2.39
N CYS A 86 -2.84 2.44 -2.51
CA CYS A 86 -3.03 1.20 -3.26
C CYS A 86 -3.59 0.06 -2.39
N TYR A 87 -3.61 0.28 -1.07
CA TYR A 87 -3.90 -0.73 -0.05
C TYR A 87 -5.39 -0.97 0.21
N GLU A 88 -6.27 -0.10 -0.32
CA GLU A 88 -7.69 -0.07 0.03
C GLU A 88 -8.60 -0.88 -0.93
N CYS A 89 -8.08 -1.40 -2.05
CA CYS A 89 -8.91 -2.05 -3.08
C CYS A 89 -8.94 -3.59 -3.00
N HIS A 90 -7.77 -4.22 -2.91
CA HIS A 90 -7.58 -5.67 -2.86
C HIS A 90 -6.58 -6.02 -1.76
N GLU A 91 -6.32 -7.30 -1.52
CA GLU A 91 -5.31 -7.73 -0.56
C GLU A 91 -3.89 -7.37 -1.04
N HIS A 92 -3.53 -6.12 -0.79
CA HIS A 92 -2.24 -5.51 -1.10
C HIS A 92 -1.45 -5.28 0.18
N SER A 93 -1.55 -6.15 1.20
CA SER A 93 -0.85 -5.92 2.46
C SER A 93 0.63 -5.59 2.20
N PRO A 94 1.22 -4.58 2.87
CA PRO A 94 2.61 -4.18 2.63
C PRO A 94 3.60 -5.35 2.73
N SER A 95 3.31 -6.34 3.57
CA SER A 95 4.10 -7.57 3.73
C SER A 95 4.06 -8.46 2.48
N LYS A 96 2.86 -8.78 1.95
CA LYS A 96 2.71 -9.59 0.73
C LYS A 96 3.34 -8.90 -0.49
N ILE A 97 3.13 -7.59 -0.64
CA ILE A 97 3.78 -6.83 -1.73
C ILE A 97 5.29 -6.95 -1.65
N ARG A 98 5.86 -6.76 -0.45
CA ARG A 98 7.31 -6.84 -0.24
C ARG A 98 7.85 -8.21 -0.60
N GLU A 99 7.19 -9.27 -0.17
CA GLU A 99 7.59 -10.66 -0.42
C GLU A 99 7.73 -10.94 -1.92
N GLU A 100 6.67 -10.68 -2.69
CA GLU A 100 6.64 -10.87 -4.15
C GLU A 100 7.73 -10.05 -4.86
N HIS A 101 7.92 -8.79 -4.45
CA HIS A 101 8.96 -7.94 -5.03
C HIS A 101 10.37 -8.44 -4.68
N LEU A 102 10.59 -8.97 -3.47
CA LEU A 102 11.88 -9.52 -3.06
C LEU A 102 12.25 -10.79 -3.82
N GLU A 103 11.29 -11.67 -4.09
CA GLU A 103 11.49 -12.85 -4.94
C GLU A 103 11.99 -12.46 -6.33
N GLU A 104 11.45 -11.38 -6.87
CA GLU A 104 11.85 -10.82 -8.17
C GLU A 104 13.09 -9.89 -8.11
N GLY A 105 13.69 -9.72 -6.93
CA GLY A 105 14.87 -8.88 -6.74
C GLY A 105 14.60 -7.38 -6.89
N ILE A 106 13.37 -6.95 -6.63
CA ILE A 106 12.91 -5.57 -6.69
C ILE A 106 12.87 -5.00 -5.27
N TYR A 107 13.65 -3.95 -5.01
CA TYR A 107 13.79 -3.37 -3.67
C TYR A 107 13.28 -1.92 -3.58
N ASP A 108 13.15 -1.23 -4.72
CA ASP A 108 12.73 0.17 -4.82
C ASP A 108 11.39 0.22 -5.57
N TYR A 109 10.31 -0.09 -4.84
CA TYR A 109 8.95 -0.26 -5.39
C TYR A 109 7.90 0.65 -4.72
N GLU A 110 8.32 1.60 -3.88
CA GLU A 110 7.39 2.49 -3.17
C GLU A 110 6.58 3.39 -4.12
N ASN A 111 7.13 3.74 -5.29
CA ASN A 111 6.39 4.40 -6.35
C ASN A 111 5.72 3.37 -7.27
N CYS A 112 4.63 2.77 -6.80
CA CYS A 112 3.96 1.65 -7.46
C CYS A 112 3.66 1.91 -8.95
N THR A 113 3.23 3.14 -9.30
CA THR A 113 2.83 3.55 -10.66
C THR A 113 3.96 3.56 -11.69
N GLU A 114 5.21 3.44 -11.25
CA GLU A 114 6.35 3.29 -12.16
C GLU A 114 6.36 1.97 -12.92
N CYS A 115 5.76 0.94 -12.32
CA CYS A 115 5.70 -0.41 -12.86
C CYS A 115 4.23 -0.88 -12.98
N HIS A 116 3.40 -0.62 -11.97
CA HIS A 116 1.99 -0.98 -11.94
C HIS A 116 1.10 0.20 -12.30
N ARG A 117 0.84 0.37 -13.60
CA ARG A 117 -0.13 1.35 -14.11
C ARG A 117 -1.55 0.80 -14.20
N SER A 118 -1.69 -0.51 -13.98
CA SER A 118 -2.94 -1.26 -13.95
C SER A 118 -2.74 -2.50 -13.07
N GLY A 119 -3.78 -3.34 -12.93
CA GLY A 119 -3.68 -4.67 -12.32
C GLY A 119 -3.07 -5.76 -13.22
N ASP A 120 -2.58 -5.41 -14.42
CA ASP A 120 -1.98 -6.36 -15.36
C ASP A 120 -0.50 -6.63 -15.00
N GLU A 121 -0.22 -7.83 -14.49
CA GLU A 121 1.12 -8.31 -14.16
C GLU A 121 2.06 -8.32 -15.38
N ASP A 122 1.56 -8.69 -16.56
CA ASP A 122 2.37 -8.73 -17.79
C ASP A 122 2.75 -7.31 -18.25
N GLU A 123 1.88 -6.31 -18.00
CA GLU A 123 2.23 -4.91 -18.21
C GLU A 123 3.37 -4.48 -17.28
N ALA A 124 3.29 -4.82 -16.00
CA ALA A 124 4.32 -4.49 -15.02
C ALA A 124 5.67 -5.12 -15.38
N LYS A 125 5.68 -6.41 -15.76
CA LYS A 125 6.89 -7.11 -16.22
C LYS A 125 7.50 -6.47 -17.46
N ARG A 126 6.67 -6.03 -18.42
CA ARG A 126 7.14 -5.31 -19.63
C ARG A 126 7.79 -3.97 -19.27
N LEU A 127 7.18 -3.19 -18.37
CA LEU A 127 7.72 -1.90 -17.93
C LEU A 127 9.03 -2.08 -17.16
N TRP A 128 9.11 -3.07 -16.27
CA TRP A 128 10.34 -3.43 -15.56
C TRP A 128 11.50 -3.76 -16.52
N ARG A 129 11.25 -4.64 -17.49
CA ARG A 129 12.23 -5.02 -18.52
C ARG A 129 12.66 -3.84 -19.39
N SER A 130 11.74 -2.94 -19.72
CA SER A 130 12.06 -1.75 -20.53
C SER A 130 13.07 -0.81 -19.86
N LYS A 131 13.17 -0.84 -18.53
CA LYS A 131 14.16 -0.10 -17.73
C LYS A 131 15.53 -0.82 -17.63
N GLY A 132 15.74 -1.89 -18.38
CA GLY A 132 17.00 -2.64 -18.42
C GLY A 132 17.24 -3.55 -17.21
N ARG A 133 16.20 -3.81 -16.42
CA ARG A 133 16.24 -4.68 -15.24
C ARG A 133 15.78 -6.09 -15.60
N LYS A 134 16.38 -7.11 -14.98
CA LYS A 134 16.10 -8.53 -15.24
C LYS A 134 15.35 -9.12 -14.06
N SER A 135 14.30 -9.90 -14.32
CA SER A 135 13.55 -10.62 -13.28
C SER A 135 14.22 -11.97 -12.95
N GLN A 136 13.77 -12.65 -11.90
CA GLN A 136 14.31 -13.96 -11.55
C GLN A 136 14.00 -15.01 -12.63
N ASP A 137 12.85 -14.86 -13.30
CA ASP A 137 12.46 -15.62 -14.48
C ASP A 137 13.45 -15.49 -15.66
N ASP A 138 14.04 -14.30 -15.84
CA ASP A 138 15.05 -14.08 -16.89
C ASP A 138 16.35 -14.86 -16.59
N TYR A 139 16.63 -15.14 -15.31
CA TYR A 139 17.73 -15.98 -14.87
C TYR A 139 17.43 -17.48 -15.07
N ARG A 140 16.17 -17.89 -14.83
CA ARG A 140 15.68 -19.27 -15.06
C ARG A 140 15.56 -19.61 -16.55
N SER A 141 15.23 -18.64 -17.41
CA SER A 141 15.11 -18.81 -18.87
C SER A 141 16.44 -19.13 -19.58
N GLY A 142 17.60 -19.01 -18.91
CA GLY A 142 18.90 -19.45 -19.44
C GLY A 142 19.06 -20.97 -19.54
N LYS A 143 18.16 -21.75 -18.92
CA LYS A 143 18.09 -23.20 -19.06
C LYS A 143 16.82 -23.56 -19.83
N HIS A 144 16.99 -24.00 -21.07
CA HIS A 144 15.96 -24.70 -21.84
C HIS A 144 15.39 -25.85 -20.98
N PHE A 145 14.16 -25.73 -20.48
CA PHE A 145 13.40 -26.86 -19.97
C PHE A 145 11.94 -26.74 -20.39
N GLU A 146 11.42 -27.86 -20.88
CA GLU A 146 10.09 -28.00 -21.46
C GLU A 146 8.99 -27.60 -20.49
N ARG A 147 7.96 -26.95 -21.05
CA ARG A 147 6.69 -26.63 -20.42
C ARG A 147 6.15 -27.82 -19.61
N ARG A 148 6.27 -27.76 -18.29
CA ARG A 148 5.31 -28.42 -17.40
C ARG A 148 4.24 -27.40 -17.05
N LYS A 149 2.99 -27.76 -17.34
CA LYS A 149 1.81 -27.04 -16.87
C LYS A 149 1.92 -26.91 -15.34
N HIS A 150 1.83 -25.70 -14.82
CA HIS A 150 1.52 -25.44 -13.41
C HIS A 150 0.17 -26.10 -13.11
N GLU A 151 0.21 -27.28 -12.50
CA GLU A 151 -0.80 -27.66 -11.53
C GLU A 151 -0.48 -26.85 -10.27
N ARG A 152 -1.49 -26.16 -9.73
CA ARG A 152 -1.39 -25.41 -8.48
C ARG A 152 -1.01 -26.40 -7.40
N HIS A 153 0.19 -26.27 -6.87
CA HIS A 153 0.57 -26.90 -5.62
C HIS A 153 0.33 -25.85 -4.54
N ASP A 154 -0.65 -26.13 -3.69
CA ASP A 154 -0.87 -25.49 -2.41
C ASP A 154 0.20 -26.03 -1.43
N ASP A 155 1.45 -25.57 -1.56
CA ASP A 155 2.57 -25.96 -0.68
C ASP A 155 3.31 -24.72 -0.14
N ASP A 156 2.58 -23.68 0.32
CA ASP A 156 3.17 -22.44 0.89
C ASP A 156 3.24 -22.44 2.43
N ASP A 157 3.31 -23.61 3.07
CA ASP A 157 3.42 -23.72 4.55
C ASP A 157 4.86 -23.92 5.08
N ASP A 158 5.88 -23.96 4.20
CA ASP A 158 7.17 -24.60 4.55
C ASP A 158 8.37 -23.69 4.89
N GLU A 159 8.27 -22.35 4.82
CA GLU A 159 9.43 -21.45 5.07
C GLU A 159 9.36 -20.55 6.32
N ASN A 160 8.21 -20.37 6.97
CA ASN A 160 8.11 -19.47 8.13
C ASN A 160 8.77 -20.07 9.40
N ALA A 161 9.46 -19.23 10.17
CA ALA A 161 9.92 -19.55 11.51
C ALA A 161 8.72 -19.57 12.46
N GLU A 162 8.60 -20.64 13.23
CA GLU A 162 7.53 -20.84 14.22
C GLU A 162 8.11 -20.69 15.62
N VAL A 163 7.50 -19.82 16.42
CA VAL A 163 7.83 -19.58 17.83
C VAL A 163 6.59 -19.78 18.66
N LYS A 164 6.62 -20.76 19.56
CA LYS A 164 5.60 -20.93 20.59
C LYS A 164 6.15 -20.49 21.94
N GLY A 165 5.39 -19.65 22.63
CA GLY A 165 5.87 -19.03 23.85
C GLY A 165 4.82 -18.30 24.65
N GLN A 166 5.22 -17.85 25.83
CA GLN A 166 4.41 -17.03 26.71
C GLN A 166 4.79 -15.56 26.57
N ILE A 167 3.82 -14.67 26.39
CA ILE A 167 4.07 -13.22 26.34
C ILE A 167 4.53 -12.73 27.72
N THR A 168 5.72 -12.14 27.79
CA THR A 168 6.31 -11.61 29.04
C THR A 168 6.33 -10.09 29.10
N ALA A 169 6.32 -9.42 27.95
CA ALA A 169 6.21 -7.95 27.87
C ALA A 169 5.55 -7.52 26.56
N ILE A 170 4.82 -6.41 26.60
CA ILE A 170 4.15 -5.80 25.45
C ILE A 170 4.54 -4.32 25.41
N ASN A 171 5.24 -3.91 24.36
CA ASN A 171 5.65 -2.52 24.12
C ASN A 171 5.13 -2.06 22.76
N GLY A 172 3.83 -1.74 22.69
CA GLY A 172 3.17 -1.37 21.44
C GLY A 172 3.11 -2.54 20.46
N ASN A 173 3.86 -2.44 19.35
CA ASN A 173 3.94 -3.50 18.33
C ASN A 173 5.03 -4.53 18.63
N LEU A 174 5.91 -4.28 19.60
CA LEU A 174 6.97 -5.23 19.92
C LEU A 174 6.58 -6.01 21.17
N ILE A 175 6.41 -7.33 21.03
CA ILE A 175 6.13 -8.24 22.14
C ILE A 175 7.36 -9.08 22.45
N THR A 176 7.59 -9.36 23.73
CA THR A 176 8.68 -10.26 24.18
C THR A 176 8.07 -11.56 24.66
N ILE A 177 8.60 -12.66 24.14
CA ILE A 177 8.03 -13.99 24.27
C ILE A 177 9.08 -14.87 24.93
N LYS A 178 8.72 -15.53 26.02
CA LYS A 178 9.52 -16.61 26.60
C LYS A 178 9.24 -17.89 25.83
N VAL A 179 10.23 -18.37 25.11
CA VAL A 179 10.07 -19.45 24.12
C VAL A 179 10.15 -20.80 24.81
N TYR A 180 9.16 -21.66 24.57
CA TYR A 180 9.22 -23.08 24.95
C TYR A 180 9.44 -23.99 23.75
N LYS A 181 9.10 -23.54 22.53
CA LYS A 181 9.37 -24.28 21.31
C LYS A 181 9.64 -23.35 20.14
N VAL A 182 10.65 -23.71 19.36
CA VAL A 182 11.06 -23.02 18.15
C VAL A 182 11.25 -24.08 17.05
N LYS A 183 10.80 -23.77 15.84
CA LYS A 183 11.16 -24.54 14.64
C LYS A 183 11.93 -23.66 13.66
N ARG A 184 12.77 -24.30 12.84
CA ARG A 184 13.49 -23.70 11.71
C ARG A 184 14.58 -22.66 12.05
N PHE A 185 14.91 -22.42 13.32
CA PHE A 185 16.11 -21.66 13.72
C PHE A 185 16.63 -22.05 15.12
N GLN A 186 17.84 -21.59 15.45
CA GLN A 186 18.45 -21.80 16.78
C GLN A 186 18.42 -20.51 17.57
N LEU A 187 17.98 -20.60 18.82
CA LEU A 187 17.95 -19.50 19.76
C LEU A 187 19.16 -19.53 20.69
N ASN A 188 19.76 -18.35 20.90
CA ASN A 188 20.83 -18.15 21.86
C ASN A 188 20.30 -17.64 23.22
N SER A 189 19.00 -17.37 23.33
CA SER A 189 18.28 -16.88 24.51
C SER A 189 16.96 -17.64 24.67
N ASP A 190 16.43 -17.68 25.88
CA ASP A 190 15.08 -18.19 26.19
C ASP A 190 13.96 -17.19 25.83
N THR A 191 14.32 -16.03 25.28
CA THR A 191 13.36 -15.00 24.86
C THR A 191 13.54 -14.57 23.40
N VAL A 192 12.41 -14.23 22.77
CA VAL A 192 12.33 -13.67 21.41
C VAL A 192 11.53 -12.38 21.46
N GLN A 193 11.99 -11.38 20.73
CA GLN A 193 11.18 -10.20 20.44
C GLN A 193 10.50 -10.39 19.08
N ALA A 194 9.17 -10.25 19.05
CA ALA A 194 8.38 -10.32 17.84
C ALA A 194 7.71 -8.97 17.55
N ASP A 195 7.89 -8.45 16.34
CA ASP A 195 7.15 -7.30 15.83
C ASP A 195 5.83 -7.78 15.23
N ILE A 196 4.72 -7.36 15.82
CA ILE A 196 3.35 -7.73 15.45
C ILE A 196 2.61 -6.57 14.76
N GLN A 197 3.33 -5.60 14.19
CA GLN A 197 2.71 -4.46 13.52
C GLN A 197 1.77 -4.89 12.38
N ASN A 198 2.16 -5.92 11.62
CA ASN A 198 1.44 -6.37 10.43
C ASN A 198 0.89 -7.80 10.57
N ALA A 199 0.88 -8.34 11.79
CA ALA A 199 0.46 -9.70 12.03
C ALA A 199 -1.07 -9.87 11.95
N GLN A 200 -1.50 -10.97 11.34
CA GLN A 200 -2.88 -11.45 11.42
C GLN A 200 -3.08 -12.22 12.75
N PHE A 201 -4.28 -12.14 13.32
CA PHE A 201 -4.61 -12.83 14.58
C PHE A 201 -5.63 -13.92 14.31
N GLU A 202 -5.32 -15.15 14.73
CA GLU A 202 -6.27 -16.26 14.75
C GLU A 202 -6.69 -16.59 16.18
N HIS A 203 -7.92 -17.07 16.33
CA HIS A 203 -8.54 -17.40 17.62
C HIS A 203 -8.57 -16.22 18.62
N GLY A 204 -8.46 -14.98 18.12
CA GLY A 204 -8.50 -13.77 18.92
C GLY A 204 -8.19 -12.53 18.10
N SER A 205 -7.88 -11.44 18.79
CA SER A 205 -7.54 -10.16 18.20
C SER A 205 -6.39 -9.50 18.93
N ARG A 206 -5.88 -8.40 18.37
CA ARG A 206 -4.88 -7.57 19.04
C ARG A 206 -5.31 -7.08 20.43
N ALA A 207 -6.61 -6.97 20.70
CA ALA A 207 -7.13 -6.58 22.00
C ALA A 207 -6.97 -7.66 23.08
N ASP A 208 -6.77 -8.92 22.67
CA ASP A 208 -6.64 -10.08 23.57
C ASP A 208 -5.18 -10.32 24.00
N LEU A 209 -4.24 -9.55 23.43
CA LEU A 209 -2.85 -9.53 23.84
C LEU A 209 -2.73 -9.09 25.30
N ARG A 210 -2.24 -10.01 26.12
CA ARG A 210 -1.96 -9.78 27.53
C ARG A 210 -0.67 -10.46 27.91
N GLN A 211 -0.04 -9.94 28.97
CA GLN A 211 1.04 -10.66 29.62
C GLN A 211 0.52 -12.02 30.10
N ASP A 212 1.38 -13.03 30.04
CA ASP A 212 1.13 -14.43 30.36
C ASP A 212 0.27 -15.21 29.35
N ALA A 213 -0.23 -14.58 28.27
CA ALA A 213 -0.90 -15.30 27.19
C ALA A 213 0.06 -16.26 26.47
N LEU A 214 -0.45 -17.45 26.13
CA LEU A 214 0.23 -18.43 25.30
C LEU A 214 -0.08 -18.14 23.83
N VAL A 215 0.97 -18.05 23.02
CA VAL A 215 0.86 -17.73 21.60
C VAL A 215 1.80 -18.59 20.77
N GLU A 216 1.30 -18.98 19.60
CA GLU A 216 2.08 -19.47 18.48
C GLU A 216 2.21 -18.35 17.47
N ILE A 217 3.45 -18.02 17.11
CA ILE A 217 3.76 -16.95 16.18
C ILE A 217 4.56 -17.51 15.02
N GLU A 218 4.02 -17.30 13.83
CA GLU A 218 4.68 -17.62 12.57
C GLU A 218 5.17 -16.33 11.92
N GLY A 219 6.41 -16.34 11.45
CA GLY A 219 7.01 -15.14 10.91
C GLY A 219 8.41 -15.36 10.35
N ARG A 220 9.05 -14.26 9.96
CA ARG A 220 10.42 -14.30 9.44
C ARG A 220 11.40 -13.98 10.56
N TRP A 221 12.37 -14.87 10.78
CA TRP A 221 13.48 -14.63 11.70
C TRP A 221 14.61 -13.87 11.00
N ASP A 222 15.02 -12.72 11.53
CA ASP A 222 16.12 -11.90 10.97
C ASP A 222 17.49 -12.16 11.63
N GLY A 223 17.54 -13.00 12.66
CA GLY A 223 18.72 -13.24 13.50
C GLY A 223 18.64 -12.64 14.90
N ASN A 224 17.77 -11.65 15.12
CA ASN A 224 17.60 -10.95 16.40
C ASN A 224 16.12 -10.72 16.79
N HIS A 225 15.24 -10.48 15.81
CA HIS A 225 13.80 -10.31 15.98
C HIS A 225 13.01 -11.21 15.03
N LEU A 226 11.77 -11.49 15.42
CA LEU A 226 10.78 -12.19 14.60
C LEU A 226 9.81 -11.15 14.02
N ASP A 227 9.78 -11.00 12.69
CA ASP A 227 8.73 -10.22 12.02
C ASP A 227 7.50 -11.12 11.87
N ALA A 228 6.48 -10.89 12.71
CA ALA A 228 5.33 -11.77 12.84
C ALA A 228 4.35 -11.57 11.69
N ARG A 229 4.02 -12.66 11.01
CA ARG A 229 2.96 -12.72 9.98
C ARG A 229 1.63 -13.11 10.60
N GLU A 230 1.67 -14.02 11.57
CA GLU A 230 0.48 -14.59 12.18
C GLU A 230 0.71 -14.83 13.67
N VAL A 231 -0.31 -14.54 14.48
CA VAL A 231 -0.34 -14.80 15.91
C VAL A 231 -1.59 -15.61 16.22
N LYS A 232 -1.40 -16.86 16.64
CA LYS A 232 -2.46 -17.75 17.10
C LYS A 232 -2.44 -17.77 18.62
N PHE A 233 -3.57 -17.48 19.26
CA PHE A 233 -3.70 -17.66 20.71
C PHE A 233 -3.93 -19.14 21.02
N GLU A 234 -3.13 -19.72 21.92
CA GLU A 234 -3.36 -21.10 22.38
C GLU A 234 -4.47 -21.09 23.45
N ASP A 235 -5.40 -22.04 23.36
CA ASP A 235 -6.43 -22.23 24.38
C ASP A 235 -5.78 -22.80 25.67
N ASP A 236 -6.22 -22.29 26.83
CA ASP A 236 -5.85 -22.84 28.14
C ASP A 236 -6.59 -24.18 28.35
N ASP A 237 -6.02 -25.29 27.86
CA ASP A 237 -6.49 -26.67 28.14
C ASP A 237 -6.40 -27.04 29.63
#